data_AF-A0A2M8C8N6-F1
#
_entry.id   AF-A0A2M8C8N6-F1
#
_cell.length_a   1.000
_cell.length_b   1.000
_cell.length_c   1.000
_cell.angle_alpha   90.00
_cell.angle_beta   90.00
_cell.angle_gamma   90.00
#
_symmetry.space_group_name_H-M   'P 1'
#
loop_
_entity.id
_entity.type
_entity.pdbx_description
1 polymer ?
#
loop_
_entity_poly.entity_id
_entity_poly.type
_entity_poly.pdbx_seq_one_letter_code
_entity_poly.pdbx_strand_id
1 'polypeptide(L)' 'MSILVYTENWDGKFKKFSFELVSYAAAVAKQRGTTVTALSIGKVADSELEKLSNYGTNKVLSIMDDR' A
#
# COMPACT_ATOMS: atom_id res chain seq x y z
N MET A 1 12.68 9.79 6.14
CA MET A 1 12.49 8.34 6.37
C MET A 1 11.05 8.01 6.04
N SER A 2 10.80 7.05 5.13
CA SER A 2 9.45 6.77 4.67
C SER A 2 8.61 6.05 5.72
N ILE A 3 7.29 6.18 5.58
CA ILE A 3 6.30 5.38 6.29
C ILE A 3 6.04 4.13 5.45
N LEU A 4 6.19 2.95 6.06
CA LEU A 4 5.85 1.68 5.44
C LEU A 4 4.45 1.25 5.88
N VAL A 5 3.59 0.89 4.93
CA VAL A 5 2.24 0.40 5.19
C VAL A 5 2.11 -1.01 4.65
N TYR A 6 1.86 -1.99 5.50
CA TYR A 6 1.46 -3.32 5.05
C TYR A 6 0.00 -3.28 4.60
N THR A 7 -0.26 -3.74 3.38
CA THR A 7 -1.60 -3.77 2.78
C THR A 7 -2.04 -5.22 2.63
N GLU A 8 -2.99 -5.64 3.46
CA GLU A 8 -3.57 -6.98 3.42
C GLU A 8 -4.53 -7.11 2.24
N ASN A 9 -4.42 -8.22 1.52
CA ASN A 9 -5.28 -8.63 0.41
C ASN A 9 -5.91 -9.99 0.70
N TRP A 10 -7.14 -10.18 0.25
CA TRP A 10 -7.81 -11.49 0.24
C TRP A 10 -8.09 -11.86 -1.20
N ASP A 11 -7.60 -13.01 -1.63
CA ASP A 11 -7.74 -13.49 -3.02
C ASP A 11 -7.35 -12.42 -4.05
N GLY A 12 -6.19 -11.78 -3.81
CA GLY A 12 -5.69 -10.73 -4.68
C GLY A 12 -6.46 -9.41 -4.64
N LYS A 13 -7.36 -9.18 -3.67
CA LYS A 13 -8.15 -7.94 -3.52
C LYS A 13 -7.89 -7.25 -2.19
N PHE A 14 -7.60 -5.96 -2.23
CA PHE A 14 -7.46 -5.16 -1.03
C PHE A 14 -8.80 -4.92 -0.35
N LYS A 15 -8.79 -4.99 0.97
CA LYS A 15 -9.95 -4.62 1.79
C LYS A 15 -9.96 -3.12 2.04
N LYS A 16 -11.13 -2.60 2.46
CA LYS A 16 -11.35 -1.17 2.73
C LYS A 16 -10.30 -0.57 3.67
N PHE A 17 -9.95 -1.29 4.74
CA PHE A 17 -8.99 -0.81 5.73
C PHE A 17 -7.58 -0.61 5.16
N SER A 18 -7.16 -1.39 4.15
CA SER A 18 -5.85 -1.19 3.49
C SER A 18 -5.77 0.18 2.82
N PHE A 19 -6.88 0.63 2.21
CA PHE A 19 -6.97 1.98 1.62
C PHE A 19 -7.03 3.07 2.69
N GLU A 20 -7.78 2.86 3.78
CA GLU A 20 -7.85 3.80 4.91
C GLU A 20 -6.47 3.99 5.57
N LEU A 21 -5.71 2.91 5.77
CA LEU A 21 -4.36 2.95 6.30
C LEU A 21 -3.40 3.73 5.39
N VAL A 22 -3.45 3.50 4.08
CA VAL A 22 -2.63 4.23 3.11
C VAL A 22 -2.98 5.72 3.12
N SER A 23 -4.27 6.08 3.12
CA SER A 23 -4.68 7.48 3.20
C SER A 23 -4.25 8.17 4.49
N TYR A 24 -4.36 7.47 5.62
CA TYR A 24 -3.87 7.98 6.90
C TYR A 24 -2.36 8.20 6.87
N ALA A 25 -1.60 7.20 6.38
CA ALA A 25 -0.15 7.31 6.21
C ALA A 25 0.23 8.46 5.28
N ALA A 26 -0.52 8.71 4.20
CA ALA A 26 -0.29 9.81 3.28
C ALA A 26 -0.48 11.18 3.96
N ALA A 27 -1.51 11.33 4.80
CA ALA A 27 -1.73 12.53 5.57
C ALA A 27 -0.58 12.78 6.57
N VAL A 28 -0.14 11.74 7.28
CA VAL A 28 0.99 11.83 8.22
C VAL A 28 2.30 12.12 7.48
N ALA A 29 2.54 11.47 6.34
CA ALA A 29 3.73 11.67 5.52
C ALA A 29 3.81 13.11 5.01
N LYS A 30 2.68 13.68 4.56
CA LYS A 30 2.59 15.09 4.16
C LYS A 30 2.96 16.04 5.29
N GLN A 31 2.46 15.81 6.50
CA GLN A 31 2.79 16.63 7.67
C GLN A 31 4.28 16.54 8.05
N ARG A 32 4.90 15.38 7.83
CA ARG A 32 6.30 15.11 8.16
C ARG A 32 7.28 15.37 7.02
N GLY A 33 6.82 15.84 5.86
CA GLY A 33 7.65 16.03 4.67
C GLY A 33 8.32 14.74 4.20
N THR A 34 7.63 13.60 4.30
CA THR A 34 8.15 12.30 3.90
C THR A 34 7.21 11.56 2.94
N THR A 35 7.52 10.29 2.64
CA THR A 35 6.85 9.47 1.63
C THR A 35 6.22 8.22 2.24
N VAL A 36 5.25 7.65 1.53
CA VAL A 36 4.59 6.39 1.86
C VAL A 36 5.06 5.30 0.91
N THR A 37 5.47 4.17 1.46
CA THR A 37 5.70 2.92 0.71
C THR A 37 4.67 1.89 1.16
N ALA A 38 3.89 1.35 0.23
CA ALA A 38 2.99 0.23 0.52
C ALA A 38 3.70 -1.10 0.28
N LEU A 39 3.46 -2.08 1.14
CA LEU A 39 3.94 -3.45 1.03
C LEU A 39 2.75 -4.38 0.85
N SER A 40 2.64 -4.99 -0.33
CA SER A 40 1.69 -6.07 -0.63
C SER A 40 2.42 -7.40 -0.60
N ILE A 41 1.85 -8.38 0.08
CA ILE A 41 2.39 -9.75 0.16
C ILE A 41 1.36 -10.71 -0.43
N GLY A 42 1.79 -11.59 -1.33
CA GLY A 42 0.94 -12.56 -2.00
C GLY A 42 0.53 -12.13 -3.42
N LYS A 43 -0.23 -12.99 -4.08
CA LYS A 43 -0.60 -12.82 -5.48
C LYS A 43 -1.68 -11.75 -5.64
N VAL A 44 -1.28 -10.57 -6.10
CA VAL A 44 -2.14 -9.42 -6.39
C VAL A 44 -1.85 -8.95 -7.81
N ALA A 45 -2.90 -8.74 -8.61
CA ALA A 45 -2.74 -8.24 -9.98
C ALA A 45 -2.25 -6.78 -9.97
N ASP A 46 -1.47 -6.40 -10.97
CA ASP A 46 -0.93 -5.02 -11.08
C ASP A 46 -2.03 -3.96 -11.06
N SER A 47 -3.16 -4.24 -11.71
CA SER A 47 -4.34 -3.35 -11.70
C SER A 47 -4.96 -3.17 -10.32
N GLU A 48 -4.77 -4.13 -9.41
CA GLU A 48 -5.19 -3.99 -8.02
C GLU A 48 -4.13 -3.24 -7.19
N LEU A 49 -2.84 -3.49 -7.42
CA LEU A 49 -1.72 -2.76 -6.80
C LEU A 49 -1.80 -1.25 -7.12
N GLU A 50 -2.10 -0.90 -8.36
CA GLU A 50 -2.25 0.48 -8.83
C GLU A 50 -3.32 1.26 -8.06
N LYS A 51 -4.34 0.57 -7.51
CA LYS A 51 -5.37 1.24 -6.70
C LYS A 51 -4.76 1.94 -5.49
N LEU A 52 -3.69 1.41 -4.88
CA LEU A 52 -3.04 2.00 -3.71
C LEU A 52 -2.41 3.38 -4.00
N SER A 53 -2.00 3.62 -5.24
CA SER A 53 -1.45 4.92 -5.68
C SER A 53 -2.49 6.04 -5.58
N ASN A 54 -3.77 5.73 -5.84
CA ASN A 54 -4.87 6.69 -5.74
C ASN A 54 -5.13 7.18 -4.31
N TYR A 55 -4.61 6.48 -3.30
CA TYR A 55 -4.78 6.82 -1.89
C TYR A 55 -3.54 7.49 -1.27
N GLY A 56 -2.52 7.83 -2.08
CA GLY A 56 -1.37 8.62 -1.66
C GLY A 56 -0.08 7.82 -1.41
N THR A 57 0.02 6.61 -1.96
CA THR A 57 1.28 5.84 -1.95
C THR A 57 2.29 6.41 -2.93
N ASN A 58 3.56 6.52 -2.56
CA ASN A 58 4.65 6.92 -3.48
C ASN A 58 5.34 5.73 -4.16
N LYS A 59 5.38 4.58 -3.49
CA LYS A 59 5.98 3.34 -4.01
C LYS A 59 5.22 2.13 -3.51
N VAL A 60 4.94 1.17 -4.38
CA VAL A 60 4.39 -0.13 -3.99
C VAL A 60 5.50 -1.18 -4.10
N LEU A 61 5.74 -1.91 -3.02
CA LEU A 61 6.55 -3.12 -2.98
C LEU A 61 5.60 -4.30 -3.00
N SER A 62 5.70 -5.12 -4.04
CA SER A 62 4.93 -6.36 -4.16
C SER A 62 5.88 -7.53 -3.95
N ILE A 63 5.55 -8.41 -3.02
CA ILE A 63 6.26 -9.67 -2.80
C ILE A 63 5.31 -10.80 -3.16
N MET A 64 5.67 -11.56 -4.19
CA MET A 64 5.04 -12.83 -4.54
C MET A 64 6.02 -13.93 -4.15
N ASP A 65 5.63 -14.76 -3.19
CA ASP A 65 6.42 -15.90 -2.73
C ASP A 65 5.49 -17.11 -2.68
N ASP A 66 5.92 -18.21 -3.30
CA ASP A 66 5.17 -19.46 -3.42
C ASP A 66 5.58 -20.49 -2.36
N ARG A 67 6.51 -20.14 -1.45
CA ARG A 67 7.00 -21.00 -0.37
C ARG A 67 6.05 -21.11 0.81
#